data_AF-T1BGX8-F1
#
_entry.id   AF-T1BGX8-F1
#
_cell.length_a   1.000
_cell.length_b   1.000
_cell.length_c   1.000
_cell.angle_alpha   90.00
_cell.angle_beta   90.00
_cell.angle_gamma   90.00
#
_symmetry.space_group_name_H-M   'P 1'
#
loop_
_entity.id
_entity.type
_entity.pdbx_description
1 polymer ?
#
loop_
_entity_poly.entity_id
_entity_poly.type
_entity_poly.pdbx_seq_one_letter_code
_entity_poly.pdbx_strand_id
1 'polypeptide(L)'
;MLLLGAVHARAASVVTDNVVSQAKQMQTDVPVTFGQVFKDADVPRGATLTATLSGQPVTLQVDAKATNPDGSLRHAVLTAMVPALPGNATLPLTLSTEPARMATGQTSPVSLSQLLATNYDAKVSINIGGKSYTADARSLLQTASSARACKPWDRQCNLWLSGPLTSEWVVNGPVRAPDGTTNPNLRIYFAVRAYSDGSSSSIRHVRTDVIV
;
A
#
# COMPACT_ATOMS: atom_id res chain seq x y z
N MET A 1 -18.66 -28.25 -37.26
CA MET A 1 -18.55 -26.97 -36.53
C MET A 1 -18.44 -27.31 -35.04
N LEU A 2 -17.21 -27.45 -34.55
CA LEU A 2 -16.95 -27.86 -33.16
C LEU A 2 -16.93 -26.60 -32.29
N LEU A 3 -17.94 -26.39 -31.46
CA LEU A 3 -17.90 -25.34 -30.44
C LEU A 3 -16.91 -25.76 -29.36
N LEU A 4 -15.71 -25.15 -29.35
CA LEU A 4 -14.85 -25.14 -28.18
C LEU A 4 -15.57 -24.33 -27.09
N GLY A 5 -16.22 -25.02 -26.16
CA GLY A 5 -16.71 -24.40 -24.93
C GLY A 5 -15.50 -23.89 -24.15
N ALA A 6 -15.43 -22.57 -23.94
CA ALA A 6 -14.48 -21.99 -23.01
C ALA A 6 -14.80 -22.52 -21.61
N VAL A 7 -14.00 -23.48 -21.14
CA VAL A 7 -14.01 -23.91 -19.74
C VAL A 7 -13.53 -22.69 -18.96
N HIS A 8 -14.47 -21.96 -18.37
CA HIS A 8 -14.14 -20.94 -17.40
C HIS A 8 -13.56 -21.68 -16.19
N ALA A 9 -12.24 -21.65 -16.04
CA ALA A 9 -11.59 -22.09 -14.82
C ALA A 9 -12.26 -21.31 -13.68
N ARG A 10 -13.01 -22.01 -12.82
CA ARG A 10 -13.63 -21.38 -11.65
C ARG A 10 -12.50 -20.81 -10.80
N ALA A 11 -12.60 -19.54 -10.45
CA ALA A 11 -11.74 -18.91 -9.47
C ALA A 11 -11.76 -19.78 -8.20
N ALA A 12 -10.64 -20.41 -7.88
CA ALA A 12 -10.52 -21.19 -6.66
C ALA A 12 -10.34 -20.22 -5.50
N SER A 13 -11.15 -20.36 -4.45
CA SER A 13 -10.90 -19.66 -3.20
C SER A 13 -9.55 -20.11 -2.66
N VAL A 14 -8.70 -19.13 -2.34
CA VAL A 14 -7.35 -19.35 -1.81
C VAL A 14 -7.39 -19.30 -0.28
N VAL A 15 -7.97 -18.22 0.25
CA VAL A 15 -8.07 -17.96 1.68
C VAL A 15 -9.26 -17.02 1.95
N THR A 16 -9.85 -17.15 3.14
CA THR A 16 -10.82 -16.19 3.68
C THR A 16 -10.25 -15.55 4.94
N ASP A 17 -9.97 -14.27 4.84
CA ASP A 17 -9.57 -13.41 5.94
C ASP A 17 -10.79 -12.72 6.56
N ASN A 18 -10.58 -11.98 7.64
CA ASN A 18 -11.64 -11.20 8.31
C ASN A 18 -11.22 -9.74 8.44
N VAL A 19 -12.05 -8.82 7.93
CA VAL A 19 -11.95 -7.39 8.22
C VAL A 19 -12.76 -7.11 9.48
N VAL A 20 -12.06 -6.70 10.55
CA VAL A 20 -12.67 -6.44 11.85
C VAL A 20 -12.70 -4.93 12.09
N SER A 21 -13.91 -4.40 12.33
CA SER A 21 -14.10 -3.03 12.76
C SER A 21 -13.97 -2.92 14.28
N GLN A 22 -13.03 -2.09 14.73
CA GLN A 22 -12.94 -1.71 16.15
C GLN A 22 -13.65 -0.38 16.44
N ALA A 23 -14.19 0.27 15.40
CA ALA A 23 -14.95 1.50 15.56
C ALA A 23 -16.37 1.20 16.08
N LYS A 24 -16.95 2.14 16.83
CA LYS A 24 -18.34 2.05 17.27
C LYS A 24 -19.34 2.44 16.19
N GLN A 25 -18.91 3.28 15.25
CA GLN A 25 -19.74 3.82 14.17
C GLN A 25 -19.33 3.20 12.84
N MET A 26 -20.25 3.22 11.88
CA MET A 26 -19.96 2.82 10.51
C MET A 26 -18.90 3.72 9.90
N GLN A 27 -18.01 3.13 9.12
CA GLN A 27 -17.02 3.81 8.30
C GLN A 27 -17.27 3.45 6.83
N THR A 28 -17.01 4.38 5.92
CA THR A 28 -17.10 4.17 4.48
C THR A 28 -15.74 4.36 3.84
N ASP A 29 -15.52 3.71 2.70
CA ASP A 29 -14.28 3.80 1.91
C ASP A 29 -13.01 3.59 2.77
N VAL A 30 -13.03 2.52 3.57
CA VAL A 30 -11.94 2.18 4.49
C VAL A 30 -10.87 1.40 3.74
N PRO A 31 -9.66 1.93 3.57
CA PRO A 31 -8.57 1.15 3.01
C PRO A 31 -8.08 0.13 4.04
N VAL A 32 -7.95 -1.12 3.62
CA VAL A 32 -7.38 -2.20 4.43
C VAL A 32 -6.14 -2.72 3.73
N THR A 33 -4.97 -2.58 4.37
CA THR A 33 -3.68 -3.06 3.85
C THR A 33 -3.05 -4.08 4.79
N PHE A 34 -2.72 -5.27 4.28
CA PHE A 34 -2.19 -6.38 5.07
C PHE A 34 -1.21 -7.24 4.25
N GLY A 35 -0.32 -7.96 4.94
CA GLY A 35 0.54 -8.96 4.31
C GLY A 35 -0.18 -10.30 4.26
N GLN A 36 -0.15 -10.96 3.10
CA GLN A 36 -0.73 -12.29 2.91
C GLN A 36 0.34 -13.26 2.43
N VAL A 37 0.45 -14.39 3.12
CA VAL A 37 1.28 -15.53 2.70
C VAL A 37 0.43 -16.55 1.96
N PHE A 38 1.06 -17.24 1.01
CA PHE A 38 0.44 -18.24 0.16
C PHE A 38 1.30 -19.50 0.17
N LYS A 39 0.66 -20.67 0.08
CA LYS A 39 1.36 -21.93 -0.12
C LYS A 39 1.83 -22.03 -1.56
N ASP A 40 2.76 -22.94 -1.81
CA ASP A 40 3.20 -23.27 -3.16
C ASP A 40 1.99 -23.62 -4.04
N ALA A 41 1.98 -23.06 -5.24
CA ALA A 41 0.91 -23.19 -6.24
C ALA A 41 -0.48 -22.58 -5.89
N ASP A 42 -0.69 -21.96 -4.72
CA ASP A 42 -1.97 -21.28 -4.39
C ASP A 42 -2.30 -20.17 -5.40
N VAL A 43 -1.28 -19.40 -5.78
CA VAL A 43 -1.35 -18.39 -6.84
C VAL A 43 -0.27 -18.70 -7.87
N PRO A 44 -0.60 -19.50 -8.90
CA PRO A 44 0.35 -19.91 -9.92
C PRO A 44 0.92 -18.74 -10.71
N ARG A 45 2.08 -18.96 -11.35
CA ARG A 45 2.65 -17.98 -12.28
C ARG A 45 1.63 -17.62 -13.37
N GLY A 46 1.41 -16.32 -13.57
CA GLY A 46 0.43 -15.82 -14.55
C GLY A 46 -1.00 -15.75 -14.02
N ALA A 47 -1.24 -16.10 -12.76
CA ALA A 47 -2.47 -15.75 -12.05
C ALA A 47 -2.28 -14.46 -11.23
N THR A 48 -3.39 -13.82 -10.87
CA THR A 48 -3.48 -12.74 -9.89
C THR A 48 -4.60 -13.06 -8.90
N LEU A 49 -4.76 -12.21 -7.89
CA LEU A 49 -5.83 -12.32 -6.90
C LEU A 49 -6.96 -11.34 -7.20
N THR A 50 -8.17 -11.78 -6.87
CA THR A 50 -9.38 -10.96 -6.70
C THR A 50 -9.89 -11.13 -5.27
N ALA A 51 -10.75 -10.21 -4.84
CA ALA A 51 -11.36 -10.28 -3.52
C ALA A 51 -12.89 -10.09 -3.58
N THR A 52 -13.57 -10.78 -2.67
CA THR A 52 -14.96 -10.49 -2.32
C THR A 52 -15.06 -10.20 -0.83
N LEU A 53 -15.87 -9.20 -0.46
CA LEU A 53 -16.20 -8.87 0.92
C LEU A 53 -17.67 -9.26 1.16
N SER A 54 -17.91 -10.20 2.06
CA SER A 54 -19.26 -10.78 2.27
C SER A 54 -19.91 -11.26 0.96
N GLY A 55 -19.10 -11.82 0.04
CA GLY A 55 -19.54 -12.32 -1.26
C GLY A 55 -19.69 -11.26 -2.37
N GLN A 56 -19.53 -9.96 -2.07
CA GLN A 56 -19.57 -8.89 -3.07
C GLN A 56 -18.15 -8.54 -3.55
N PRO A 57 -17.90 -8.37 -4.86
CA PRO A 57 -16.58 -7.99 -5.36
C PRO A 57 -16.10 -6.65 -4.77
N VAL A 58 -14.82 -6.60 -4.41
CA VAL A 58 -14.16 -5.36 -3.98
C VAL A 58 -12.85 -5.18 -4.74
N THR A 59 -12.48 -3.92 -4.99
CA THR A 59 -11.20 -3.61 -5.65
C THR A 59 -10.04 -4.09 -4.77
N LEU A 60 -9.14 -4.85 -5.37
CA LEU A 60 -7.94 -5.38 -4.72
C LEU A 60 -6.70 -4.93 -5.50
N GLN A 61 -5.74 -4.36 -4.78
CA GLN A 61 -4.39 -4.13 -5.25
C GLN A 61 -3.47 -5.22 -4.67
N VAL A 62 -2.60 -5.77 -5.51
CA VAL A 62 -1.65 -6.83 -5.16
C VAL A 62 -0.23 -6.34 -5.39
N ASP A 63 0.53 -6.11 -4.32
CA ASP A 63 1.95 -5.78 -4.37
C ASP A 63 2.79 -7.03 -4.03
N ALA A 64 3.18 -7.79 -5.04
CA ALA A 64 3.99 -9.00 -4.86
C ALA A 64 5.34 -8.69 -4.20
N LYS A 65 5.68 -9.43 -3.14
CA LYS A 65 6.92 -9.25 -2.35
C LYS A 65 7.87 -10.42 -2.44
N ALA A 66 7.37 -11.62 -2.75
CA ALA A 66 8.17 -12.81 -2.90
C ALA A 66 7.44 -13.87 -3.72
N THR A 67 8.21 -14.62 -4.52
CA THR A 67 7.75 -15.79 -5.28
C THR A 67 8.52 -17.03 -4.87
N ASN A 68 7.86 -18.18 -4.95
CA ASN A 68 8.47 -19.50 -4.80
C ASN A 68 9.37 -19.86 -5.99
N PRO A 69 10.22 -20.90 -5.87
CA PRO A 69 11.09 -21.33 -6.96
C PRO A 69 10.35 -21.70 -8.26
N ASP A 70 9.11 -22.19 -8.16
CA ASP A 70 8.23 -22.50 -9.29
C ASP A 70 7.58 -21.25 -9.92
N GLY A 71 7.80 -20.07 -9.33
CA GLY A 71 7.24 -18.80 -9.75
C GLY A 71 5.83 -18.50 -9.21
N SER A 72 5.25 -19.37 -8.38
CA SER A 72 4.02 -19.06 -7.66
C SER A 72 4.25 -17.94 -6.63
N LEU A 73 3.22 -17.15 -6.34
CA LEU A 73 3.32 -16.08 -5.34
C LEU A 73 3.47 -16.71 -3.95
N ARG A 74 4.46 -16.27 -3.17
CA ARG A 74 4.66 -16.70 -1.77
C ARG A 74 4.14 -15.67 -0.78
N HIS A 75 4.34 -14.38 -1.08
CA HIS A 75 3.93 -13.29 -0.22
C HIS A 75 3.60 -12.04 -1.05
N ALA A 76 2.51 -11.38 -0.70
CA ALA A 76 2.16 -10.05 -1.21
C ALA A 76 1.65 -9.16 -0.08
N VAL A 77 1.79 -7.86 -0.28
CA VAL A 77 1.00 -6.88 0.47
C VAL A 77 -0.24 -6.60 -0.36
N LEU A 78 -1.41 -6.78 0.25
CA LEU A 78 -2.71 -6.60 -0.37
C LEU A 78 -3.33 -5.32 0.16
N THR A 79 -3.96 -4.53 -0.72
CA THR A 79 -4.81 -3.41 -0.31
C THR A 79 -6.18 -3.57 -0.92
N ALA A 80 -7.22 -3.60 -0.08
CA ALA A 80 -8.61 -3.58 -0.49
C ALA A 80 -9.28 -2.27 -0.06
N MET A 81 -10.22 -1.78 -0.86
CA MET A 81 -11.09 -0.68 -0.46
C MET A 81 -12.42 -1.26 0.05
N VAL A 82 -12.69 -1.09 1.34
CA VAL A 82 -13.92 -1.57 1.97
C VAL A 82 -14.97 -0.45 1.88
N PRO A 83 -16.02 -0.60 1.05
CA PRO A 83 -16.96 0.49 0.78
C PRO A 83 -17.80 0.88 2.01
N ALA A 84 -18.18 -0.10 2.82
CA ALA A 84 -18.90 0.11 4.07
C ALA A 84 -18.45 -0.92 5.11
N LEU A 85 -18.00 -0.43 6.25
CA LEU A 85 -17.57 -1.23 7.40
C LEU A 85 -18.41 -0.81 8.62
N PRO A 86 -19.47 -1.56 8.96
CA PRO A 86 -20.26 -1.26 10.15
C PRO A 86 -19.42 -1.33 11.43
N GLY A 87 -19.81 -0.54 12.45
CA GLY A 87 -19.13 -0.55 13.74
C GLY A 87 -19.21 -1.92 14.43
N ASN A 88 -18.13 -2.35 15.07
CA ASN A 88 -17.98 -3.66 15.75
C ASN A 88 -18.29 -4.88 14.86
N ALA A 89 -18.27 -4.73 13.53
CA ALA A 89 -18.54 -5.83 12.60
C ALA A 89 -17.28 -6.64 12.28
N THR A 90 -17.49 -7.89 11.89
CA THR A 90 -16.49 -8.74 11.25
C THR A 90 -17.03 -9.15 9.89
N LEU A 91 -16.34 -8.76 8.82
CA LEU A 91 -16.74 -9.05 7.44
C LEU A 91 -15.72 -10.01 6.80
N PRO A 92 -16.15 -11.15 6.22
CA PRO A 92 -15.24 -12.08 5.56
C PRO A 92 -14.72 -11.48 4.25
N LEU A 93 -13.40 -11.48 4.09
CA LEU A 93 -12.69 -11.10 2.88
C LEU A 93 -12.13 -12.36 2.22
N THR A 94 -12.78 -12.85 1.18
CA THR A 94 -12.35 -14.05 0.47
C THR A 94 -11.49 -13.68 -0.72
N LEU A 95 -10.26 -14.17 -0.74
CA LEU A 95 -9.34 -14.08 -1.86
C LEU A 95 -9.52 -15.28 -2.79
N SER A 96 -9.55 -15.01 -4.09
CA SER A 96 -9.62 -16.05 -5.12
C SER A 96 -8.63 -15.76 -6.24
N THR A 97 -8.16 -16.81 -6.93
CA THR A 97 -7.30 -16.63 -8.10
C THR A 97 -8.10 -16.37 -9.36
N GLU A 98 -7.53 -15.55 -10.24
CA GLU A 98 -7.96 -15.46 -11.63
C GLU A 98 -6.74 -15.38 -12.56
N PRO A 99 -6.88 -15.75 -13.85
CA PRO A 99 -5.82 -15.50 -14.83
C PRO A 99 -5.49 -14.00 -14.86
N ALA A 100 -4.19 -13.66 -14.79
CA ALA A 100 -3.76 -12.29 -14.96
C ALA A 100 -4.14 -11.82 -16.36
N ARG A 101 -5.13 -10.94 -16.46
CA ARG A 101 -5.52 -10.34 -17.73
C ARG A 101 -4.46 -9.31 -18.11
N MET A 102 -4.14 -9.23 -19.40
CA MET A 102 -3.43 -8.06 -19.90
C MET A 102 -4.30 -6.84 -19.59
N ALA A 103 -3.79 -5.93 -18.78
CA ALA A 103 -4.56 -4.83 -18.24
C ALA A 103 -5.00 -3.89 -19.38
N THR A 104 -6.24 -4.04 -19.84
CA THR A 104 -6.92 -3.10 -20.72
C THR A 104 -7.45 -1.96 -19.85
N GLY A 105 -6.73 -0.84 -19.80
CA GLY A 105 -7.12 0.33 -18.99
C GLY A 105 -6.47 0.40 -17.61
N GLN A 106 -5.13 0.24 -17.55
CA GLN A 106 -4.35 0.40 -16.32
C GLN A 106 -4.66 1.74 -15.63
N THR A 107 -5.32 1.69 -14.48
CA THR A 107 -5.38 2.82 -13.55
C THR A 107 -3.98 3.05 -13.00
N SER A 108 -3.40 4.21 -13.29
CA SER A 108 -2.05 4.58 -12.85
C SER A 108 -1.92 4.52 -11.33
N PRO A 109 -0.74 4.15 -10.80
CA PRO A 109 -0.48 4.22 -9.37
C PRO A 109 -0.70 5.62 -8.79
N VAL A 110 -1.04 5.68 -7.51
CA VAL A 110 -1.03 6.95 -6.77
C VAL A 110 0.37 7.57 -6.86
N SER A 111 0.49 8.77 -7.40
CA SER A 111 1.78 9.39 -7.66
C SER A 111 2.25 10.25 -6.48
N LEU A 112 3.57 10.44 -6.37
CA LEU A 112 4.14 11.34 -5.38
C LEU A 112 3.70 12.79 -5.63
N SER A 113 3.51 13.18 -6.90
CA SER A 113 3.02 14.51 -7.25
C SER A 113 1.59 14.75 -6.76
N GLN A 114 0.72 13.74 -6.79
CA GLN A 114 -0.62 13.84 -6.19
C GLN A 114 -0.52 14.06 -4.68
N LEU A 115 0.34 13.32 -3.98
CA LEU A 115 0.56 13.51 -2.53
C LEU A 115 1.07 14.92 -2.23
N LEU A 116 2.08 15.38 -2.97
CA LEU A 116 2.67 16.71 -2.80
C LEU A 116 1.75 17.85 -3.25
N ALA A 117 0.67 17.57 -3.99
CA ALA A 117 -0.37 18.55 -4.31
C ALA A 117 -1.40 18.72 -3.17
N THR A 118 -1.49 17.77 -2.23
CA THR A 118 -2.32 17.91 -1.02
C THR A 118 -1.64 18.82 0.03
N ASN A 119 -2.31 19.08 1.15
CA ASN A 119 -1.74 19.75 2.32
C ASN A 119 -1.00 18.79 3.29
N TYR A 120 -0.71 17.54 2.91
CA TYR A 120 -0.02 16.56 3.75
C TYR A 120 1.24 17.12 4.43
N ASP A 121 1.27 17.11 5.75
CA ASP A 121 2.42 17.53 6.54
C ASP A 121 2.60 16.56 7.72
N ALA A 122 3.83 16.10 7.94
CA ALA A 122 4.18 15.23 9.06
C ALA A 122 5.59 15.58 9.54
N LYS A 123 5.70 15.91 10.83
CA LYS A 123 6.92 16.42 11.45
C LYS A 123 7.22 15.66 12.73
N VAL A 124 8.50 15.42 12.95
CA VAL A 124 9.03 14.84 14.18
C VAL A 124 9.85 15.90 14.88
N SER A 125 9.69 15.99 16.20
CA SER A 125 10.55 16.77 17.08
C SER A 125 11.03 15.87 18.22
N ILE A 126 12.33 15.82 18.42
CA ILE A 126 13.00 14.99 19.43
C ILE A 126 13.93 15.89 20.23
N ASN A 127 13.84 15.83 21.56
CA ASN A 127 14.78 16.49 22.45
C ASN A 127 15.85 15.49 22.90
N ILE A 128 17.13 15.82 22.69
CA ILE A 128 18.27 14.99 23.12
C ILE A 128 19.21 15.89 23.92
N GLY A 129 19.31 15.64 25.22
CA GLY A 129 20.18 16.42 26.11
C GLY A 129 19.87 17.92 26.13
N GLY A 130 18.58 18.29 26.05
CA GLY A 130 18.13 19.68 26.02
C GLY A 130 18.16 20.32 24.63
N LYS A 131 18.79 19.69 23.64
CA LYS A 131 18.81 20.17 22.25
C LYS A 131 17.65 19.58 21.45
N SER A 132 16.83 20.45 20.85
CA SER A 132 15.73 20.03 19.98
C SER A 132 16.23 19.75 18.56
N TYR A 133 15.79 18.62 18.02
CA TYR A 133 16.05 18.19 16.65
C TYR A 133 14.71 17.92 15.95
N THR A 134 14.64 18.23 14.66
CA THR A 134 13.42 18.06 13.86
C THR A 134 13.68 17.38 12.53
N ALA A 135 12.66 16.70 12.00
CA ALA A 135 12.63 16.21 10.62
C ALA A 135 11.22 16.37 10.05
N ASP A 136 11.14 16.63 8.75
CA ASP A 136 9.90 16.96 8.04
C ASP A 136 9.74 16.01 6.84
N ALA A 137 8.66 15.22 6.85
CA ALA A 137 8.42 14.22 5.82
C ALA A 137 8.22 14.86 4.44
N ARG A 138 7.52 16.00 4.37
CA ARG A 138 7.19 16.67 3.10
C ARG A 138 8.45 17.20 2.42
N SER A 139 9.33 17.86 3.16
CA SER A 139 10.62 18.38 2.72
C SER A 139 11.53 17.25 2.24
N LEU A 140 11.57 16.14 2.97
CA LEU A 140 12.33 14.95 2.57
C LEU A 140 11.78 14.34 1.27
N LEU A 141 10.45 14.22 1.14
CA LEU A 141 9.80 13.75 -0.08
C LEU A 141 10.04 14.68 -1.28
N GLN A 142 9.97 16.00 -1.09
CA GLN A 142 10.26 16.98 -2.14
C GLN A 142 11.71 16.88 -2.61
N THR A 143 12.65 16.74 -1.68
CA THR A 143 14.07 16.55 -2.00
C THR A 143 14.29 15.27 -2.80
N ALA A 144 13.70 14.16 -2.35
CA ALA A 144 13.79 12.87 -3.04
C ALA A 144 13.10 12.91 -4.42
N SER A 145 11.98 13.63 -4.55
CA SER A 145 11.27 13.82 -5.82
C SER A 145 12.13 14.57 -6.83
N SER A 146 12.73 15.70 -6.43
CA SER A 146 13.63 16.48 -7.28
C SER A 146 14.86 15.67 -7.72
N ALA A 147 15.36 14.81 -6.85
CA ALA A 147 16.46 13.88 -7.16
C ALA A 147 16.01 12.64 -7.96
N ARG A 148 14.71 12.46 -8.22
CA ARG A 148 14.13 11.23 -8.80
C ARG A 148 14.53 9.96 -8.06
N ALA A 149 14.64 10.05 -6.73
CA ALA A 149 15.10 8.98 -5.85
C ALA A 149 13.97 8.07 -5.36
N CYS A 150 12.70 8.47 -5.47
CA CYS A 150 11.58 7.63 -5.04
C CYS A 150 11.28 6.50 -6.03
N LYS A 151 11.95 5.35 -5.85
CA LYS A 151 11.85 4.15 -6.70
C LYS A 151 12.04 2.88 -5.86
N PRO A 152 11.65 1.70 -6.36
CA PRO A 152 11.82 0.46 -5.62
C PRO A 152 13.29 0.25 -5.22
N TRP A 153 13.51 -0.07 -3.94
CA TRP A 153 14.81 -0.37 -3.33
C TRP A 153 15.80 0.81 -3.24
N ASP A 154 15.36 2.05 -3.49
CA ASP A 154 16.25 3.21 -3.32
C ASP A 154 16.54 3.49 -1.84
N ARG A 155 17.77 3.91 -1.55
CA ARG A 155 18.25 4.15 -0.18
C ARG A 155 17.70 5.43 0.44
N GLN A 156 17.37 6.44 -0.35
CA GLN A 156 16.83 7.71 0.13
C GLN A 156 15.30 7.66 0.24
N CYS A 157 14.64 7.06 -0.75
CA CYS A 157 13.19 6.96 -0.82
C CYS A 157 12.77 5.65 -1.49
N ASN A 158 12.47 4.63 -0.70
CA ASN A 158 11.99 3.36 -1.24
C ASN A 158 10.49 3.48 -1.59
N LEU A 159 10.14 3.28 -2.86
CA LEU A 159 8.74 3.07 -3.26
C LEU A 159 8.34 1.65 -2.88
N TRP A 160 7.71 1.51 -1.70
CA TRP A 160 7.38 0.21 -1.12
C TRP A 160 6.11 -0.38 -1.70
N LEU A 161 5.02 0.38 -1.81
CA LEU A 161 3.78 -0.04 -2.46
C LEU A 161 3.52 0.86 -3.67
N SER A 162 2.95 0.31 -4.73
CA SER A 162 2.68 1.05 -5.96
C SER A 162 1.50 0.48 -6.74
N GLY A 163 0.35 1.11 -6.59
CA GLY A 163 -0.81 0.79 -7.41
C GLY A 163 -1.94 1.81 -7.27
N PRO A 164 -3.08 1.54 -7.91
CA PRO A 164 -4.14 2.52 -8.07
C PRO A 164 -4.92 2.81 -6.79
N LEU A 165 -4.90 1.92 -5.79
CA LEU A 165 -5.52 2.16 -4.48
C LEU A 165 -4.55 2.79 -3.50
N THR A 166 -3.27 2.44 -3.58
CA THR A 166 -2.25 2.97 -2.68
C THR A 166 -0.86 2.98 -3.26
N SER A 167 -0.09 4.01 -2.86
CA SER A 167 1.36 4.01 -2.95
C SER A 167 1.96 4.34 -1.58
N GLU A 168 3.14 3.78 -1.31
CA GLU A 168 3.88 4.02 -0.08
C GLU A 168 5.32 4.39 -0.37
N TRP A 169 5.74 5.53 0.18
CA TRP A 169 7.11 6.01 0.11
C TRP A 169 7.75 5.93 1.49
N VAL A 170 8.80 5.13 1.61
CA VAL A 170 9.64 5.09 2.81
C VAL A 170 10.82 6.02 2.58
N VAL A 171 10.67 7.28 2.99
CA VAL A 171 11.69 8.33 2.84
C VAL A 171 12.46 8.51 4.14
N ASN A 172 13.74 8.88 4.07
CA ASN A 172 14.54 9.10 5.26
C ASN A 172 15.45 10.33 5.17
N GLY A 173 15.88 10.79 6.33
CA GLY A 173 16.79 11.91 6.44
C GLY A 173 17.36 12.11 7.84
N PRO A 174 18.37 12.98 7.98
CA PRO A 174 18.89 13.38 9.28
C PRO A 174 17.87 14.25 10.01
N VAL A 175 17.96 14.27 11.34
CA VAL A 175 17.30 15.30 12.14
C VAL A 175 18.18 16.56 12.24
N ARG A 176 17.56 17.74 12.26
CA ARG A 176 18.25 19.05 12.28
C ARG A 176 17.81 19.88 13.47
N ALA A 177 18.77 20.50 14.16
CA ALA A 177 18.52 21.49 15.18
C ALA A 177 18.31 22.89 14.56
N PRO A 178 17.82 23.88 15.34
CA PRO A 178 17.60 25.25 14.83
C PRO A 178 18.88 25.95 14.31
N ASP A 179 20.05 25.56 14.81
CA ASP A 179 21.37 26.02 14.36
C ASP A 179 21.85 25.35 13.05
N GLY A 180 21.02 24.49 12.45
CA GLY A 180 21.32 23.75 11.21
C GLY A 180 22.15 22.48 11.41
N THR A 181 22.66 22.24 12.62
CA THR A 181 23.46 21.03 12.91
C THR A 181 22.60 19.78 12.90
N THR A 182 23.15 18.68 12.39
CA THR A 182 22.51 17.36 12.40
C THR A 182 23.05 16.51 13.54
N ASN A 183 22.25 15.55 14.02
CA ASN A 183 22.77 14.48 14.86
C ASN A 183 23.33 13.35 13.95
N PRO A 184 24.63 13.01 14.03
CA PRO A 184 25.24 12.00 13.15
C PRO A 184 24.79 10.57 13.46
N ASN A 185 24.28 10.33 14.66
CA ASN A 185 23.89 8.99 15.15
C ASN A 185 22.39 8.71 15.01
N LEU A 186 21.61 9.67 14.48
CA LEU A 186 20.16 9.54 14.39
C LEU A 186 19.67 9.82 12.97
N ARG A 187 18.81 8.92 12.48
CA ARG A 187 18.18 9.04 11.16
C ARG A 187 16.72 8.64 11.28
N ILE A 188 15.83 9.49 10.77
CA ILE A 188 14.39 9.24 10.80
C ILE A 188 13.96 8.67 9.46
N TYR A 189 13.06 7.69 9.51
CA TYR A 189 12.31 7.23 8.34
C TYR A 189 10.84 7.57 8.53
N PHE A 190 10.22 8.03 7.45
CA PHE A 190 8.78 8.20 7.34
C PHE A 190 8.28 7.22 6.29
N ALA A 191 7.46 6.26 6.71
CA ALA A 191 6.67 5.45 5.79
C ALA A 191 5.35 6.18 5.52
N VAL A 192 5.30 6.88 4.40
CA VAL A 192 4.15 7.71 4.00
C VAL A 192 3.31 6.93 2.99
N ARG A 193 2.12 6.50 3.42
CA ARG A 193 1.19 5.73 2.59
C ARG A 193 -0.02 6.57 2.24
N ALA A 194 -0.20 6.83 0.95
CA ALA A 194 -1.35 7.56 0.43
C ALA A 194 -2.37 6.56 -0.14
N TYR A 195 -3.64 6.84 0.09
CA TYR A 195 -4.77 6.05 -0.37
C TYR A 195 -5.67 6.89 -1.29
N SER A 196 -6.12 6.30 -2.38
CA SER A 196 -7.15 6.83 -3.27
C SER A 196 -8.32 5.84 -3.37
N ASP A 197 -9.42 6.27 -3.97
CA ASP A 197 -10.58 5.42 -4.28
C ASP A 197 -10.42 4.58 -5.56
N GLY A 198 -9.18 4.43 -6.05
CA GLY A 198 -8.91 3.80 -7.35
C GLY A 198 -9.10 4.74 -8.54
N SER A 199 -9.66 5.95 -8.34
CA SER A 199 -9.60 7.02 -9.32
C SER A 199 -8.26 7.76 -9.21
N SER A 200 -7.64 8.03 -10.34
CA SER A 200 -6.31 8.62 -10.42
C SER A 200 -6.28 10.14 -10.15
N SER A 201 -7.24 10.71 -9.41
CA SER A 201 -7.38 12.16 -9.28
C SER A 201 -7.40 12.69 -7.86
N SER A 202 -7.71 11.89 -6.83
CA SER A 202 -7.77 12.40 -5.45
C SER A 202 -7.19 11.43 -4.41
N ILE A 203 -6.42 11.99 -3.47
CA ILE A 203 -5.99 11.28 -2.27
C ILE A 203 -7.04 11.51 -1.18
N ARG A 204 -7.51 10.41 -0.60
CA ARG A 204 -8.56 10.41 0.44
C ARG A 204 -7.97 10.37 1.84
N HIS A 205 -6.91 9.60 2.01
CA HIS A 205 -6.29 9.37 3.30
C HIS A 205 -4.78 9.24 3.15
N VAL A 206 -4.05 9.76 4.13
CA VAL A 206 -2.61 9.55 4.25
C VAL A 206 -2.32 9.04 5.64
N ARG A 207 -1.64 7.90 5.71
CA ARG A 207 -1.08 7.34 6.95
C ARG A 207 0.43 7.56 6.93
N THR A 208 0.97 7.95 8.07
CA THR A 208 2.42 8.09 8.25
C THR A 208 2.87 7.31 9.47
N ASP A 209 3.75 6.35 9.27
CA ASP A 209 4.49 5.70 10.35
C ASP A 209 5.88 6.34 10.46
N VAL A 210 6.30 6.65 11.68
CA VAL A 210 7.61 7.24 11.99
C VAL A 210 8.49 6.16 12.60
N ILE A 211 9.71 6.01 12.07
CA ILE A 211 10.71 5.07 12.57
C ILE A 211 11.93 5.90 12.98
N VAL A 212 12.35 5.71 14.23
CA VAL A 212 13.42 6.47 14.91
C VAL A 212 14.57 5.54 15.27
#